data_AF-A0A9Q3IA40-F1
#
_entry.id   AF-A0A9Q3IA40-F1
#
_cell.length_a   1.000
_cell.length_b   1.000
_cell.length_c   1.000
_cell.angle_alpha   90.00
_cell.angle_beta   90.00
_cell.angle_gamma   90.00
#
_symmetry.space_group_name_H-M   'P 1'
#
loop_
_entity.id
_entity.type
_entity.pdbx_description
1 polymer ?
#
loop_
_entity_poly.entity_id
_entity_poly.type
_entity_poly.pdbx_seq_one_letter_code
_entity_poly.pdbx_strand_id
1 'polypeptide(L)'
;MAEQHVDQDISSVPILTGINFSEWYGRITILLRSKDLLNVCEKPLDPEASTAISNKWKKSSYEAVNIIASRIYNQVFLECVNQDTIKNSNLLWTKINEQYASKRAINRGRVWMDWLNSTYSGDLQEYINNSRRVMLDLELVNIIVLTEILSFTILGKLSNDPKLHQYIEVLTLNDDLVENPILFSPNLKISTITQD
;
A
#
# COMPACT_ATOMS: atom_id res chain seq x y z
N MET A 1 -3.24 -15.68 -27.37
CA MET A 1 -2.15 -14.73 -27.08
C MET A 1 -2.62 -13.53 -26.26
N ALA A 2 -3.72 -12.84 -26.61
CA ALA A 2 -4.26 -11.73 -25.82
C ALA A 2 -4.73 -12.14 -24.40
N GLU A 3 -5.39 -13.29 -24.24
CA GLU A 3 -5.85 -13.78 -22.92
C GLU A 3 -4.69 -14.14 -21.97
N GLN A 4 -3.60 -14.71 -22.48
CA GLN A 4 -2.40 -15.05 -21.68
C GLN A 4 -1.70 -13.80 -21.12
N HIS A 5 -1.75 -12.68 -21.85
CA HIS A 5 -1.17 -11.42 -21.41
C HIS A 5 -2.02 -10.74 -20.32
N VAL A 6 -3.36 -10.86 -20.41
CA VAL A 6 -4.29 -10.32 -19.42
C VAL A 6 -4.16 -11.00 -18.07
N ASP A 7 -3.98 -12.33 -18.04
CA ASP A 7 -3.75 -13.07 -16.79
C ASP A 7 -2.40 -12.73 -16.14
N GLN A 8 -1.36 -12.49 -16.95
CA GLN A 8 -0.08 -12.03 -16.44
C GLN A 8 -0.18 -10.64 -15.81
N ASP A 9 -0.90 -9.71 -16.43
CA ASP A 9 -1.06 -8.35 -15.89
C ASP A 9 -1.80 -8.36 -14.54
N ILE A 10 -2.87 -9.16 -14.42
CA ILE A 10 -3.63 -9.33 -13.17
C ILE A 10 -2.77 -9.97 -12.07
N SER A 11 -1.94 -10.95 -12.42
CA SER A 11 -1.07 -11.64 -11.46
C SER A 11 -0.02 -10.72 -10.82
N SER A 12 0.33 -9.60 -11.48
CA SER A 12 1.33 -8.63 -11.02
C SER A 12 0.86 -7.71 -9.88
N VAL A 13 -0.45 -7.54 -9.72
CA VAL A 13 -1.05 -6.81 -8.58
C VAL A 13 -1.03 -7.76 -7.40
N PRO A 14 -0.53 -7.45 -6.18
CA PRO A 14 -0.57 -8.39 -5.06
C PRO A 14 -2.01 -8.75 -4.65
N ILE A 15 -2.21 -9.77 -3.81
CA ILE A 15 -3.51 -10.01 -3.19
C ILE A 15 -3.66 -9.06 -1.99
N LEU A 16 -4.76 -8.31 -1.90
CA LEU A 16 -5.03 -7.46 -0.74
C LEU A 16 -5.34 -8.33 0.48
N THR A 17 -4.50 -8.25 1.51
CA THR A 17 -4.67 -8.95 2.80
C THR A 17 -5.14 -8.01 3.91
N GLY A 18 -5.23 -6.71 3.62
CA GLY A 18 -5.60 -5.65 4.55
C GLY A 18 -4.42 -4.83 5.06
N ILE A 19 -3.22 -5.40 5.14
CA ILE A 19 -2.00 -4.71 5.60
C ILE A 19 -1.18 -4.10 4.46
N ASN A 20 -1.28 -4.66 3.25
CA ASN A 20 -0.54 -4.21 2.06
C ASN A 20 -1.36 -3.26 1.18
N PHE A 21 -2.26 -2.48 1.78
CA PHE A 21 -3.24 -1.70 1.03
C PHE A 21 -2.59 -0.66 0.11
N SER A 22 -1.58 0.10 0.56
CA SER A 22 -0.91 1.10 -0.29
C SER A 22 -0.31 0.51 -1.56
N GLU A 23 0.42 -0.59 -1.44
CA GLU A 23 1.01 -1.30 -2.59
C GLU A 23 -0.07 -1.86 -3.52
N TRP A 24 -1.07 -2.54 -2.94
CA TRP A 24 -2.19 -3.09 -3.69
C TRP A 24 -2.92 -1.99 -4.46
N TYR A 25 -3.26 -0.89 -3.79
CA TYR A 25 -3.98 0.25 -4.34
C TYR A 25 -3.23 0.85 -5.54
N GLY A 26 -1.93 1.12 -5.39
CA GLY A 26 -1.12 1.65 -6.48
C GLY A 26 -1.15 0.74 -7.73
N ARG A 27 -0.94 -0.56 -7.55
CA ARG A 27 -0.87 -1.52 -8.66
C ARG A 27 -2.25 -1.80 -9.29
N ILE A 28 -3.30 -1.96 -8.50
CA ILE A 28 -4.66 -2.19 -9.02
C ILE A 28 -5.17 -0.96 -9.76
N THR A 29 -4.88 0.25 -9.30
CA THR A 29 -5.25 1.50 -9.98
C THR A 29 -4.58 1.59 -11.35
N ILE A 30 -3.29 1.24 -11.45
CA ILE A 30 -2.56 1.21 -12.72
C ILE A 30 -3.21 0.22 -13.69
N LEU A 31 -3.53 -1.00 -13.22
CA LEU A 31 -4.17 -2.04 -14.03
C LEU A 31 -5.58 -1.63 -14.51
N LEU A 32 -6.39 -1.07 -13.63
CA LEU A 32 -7.73 -0.60 -14.00
C LEU A 32 -7.66 0.57 -14.99
N ARG A 33 -6.66 1.44 -14.86
CA ARG A 33 -6.44 2.55 -15.80
C ARG A 33 -6.00 2.07 -17.17
N SER A 34 -5.09 1.08 -17.25
CA SER A 34 -4.65 0.54 -18.54
C SER A 34 -5.78 -0.15 -19.32
N LYS A 35 -6.83 -0.58 -18.62
CA LYS A 35 -8.04 -1.20 -19.19
C LYS A 35 -9.22 -0.23 -19.38
N ASP A 36 -9.06 1.07 -19.10
CA ASP A 36 -10.15 2.07 -19.11
C ASP A 36 -11.33 1.73 -18.16
N LEU A 37 -11.03 1.06 -17.04
CA LEU A 37 -12.01 0.62 -16.04
C LEU A 37 -12.00 1.48 -14.77
N LEU A 38 -10.97 2.30 -14.55
CA LEU A 38 -10.86 3.09 -13.31
C LEU A 38 -12.04 4.07 -13.14
N ASN A 39 -12.55 4.65 -14.23
CA ASN A 39 -13.62 5.66 -14.16
C ASN A 39 -14.93 5.09 -13.58
N VAL A 40 -15.27 3.82 -13.85
CA VAL A 40 -16.46 3.18 -13.28
C VAL A 40 -16.28 2.79 -11.80
N CYS A 41 -15.05 2.78 -11.29
CA CYS A 41 -14.75 2.64 -9.87
C CYS A 41 -14.84 3.97 -9.13
N GLU A 42 -14.38 5.06 -9.74
CA GLU A 42 -14.31 6.38 -9.10
C GLU A 42 -15.62 7.16 -9.18
N LYS A 43 -16.41 6.95 -10.24
CA LYS A 43 -17.64 7.72 -10.48
C LYS A 43 -18.87 6.81 -10.51
N PRO A 44 -19.92 7.13 -9.73
CA PRO A 44 -21.19 6.43 -9.83
C PRO A 44 -21.81 6.64 -11.21
N LEU A 45 -22.65 5.70 -11.62
CA LEU A 45 -23.48 5.87 -12.81
C LEU A 45 -24.41 7.07 -12.61
N ASP A 46 -24.42 7.99 -13.58
CA ASP A 46 -25.38 9.09 -13.63
C ASP A 46 -26.82 8.53 -13.71
N PRO A 47 -27.73 8.91 -12.79
CA PRO A 47 -29.12 8.49 -12.82
C PRO A 47 -29.85 8.85 -14.13
N GLU A 48 -29.43 9.90 -14.81
CA GLU A 48 -30.03 10.39 -16.06
C GLU A 48 -29.34 9.84 -17.31
N ALA A 49 -28.37 8.92 -17.15
CA ALA A 49 -27.66 8.32 -18.27
C ALA A 49 -28.60 7.58 -19.22
N SER A 50 -28.38 7.76 -20.53
CA SER A 50 -29.09 6.99 -21.55
C SER A 50 -28.88 5.48 -21.37
N THR A 51 -29.81 4.67 -21.85
CA THR A 51 -29.74 3.21 -21.75
C THR A 51 -28.43 2.64 -22.33
N ALA A 52 -27.93 3.22 -23.43
CA ALA A 52 -26.66 2.82 -24.03
C ALA A 52 -25.46 3.08 -23.10
N ILE A 53 -25.42 4.26 -22.46
CA ILE A 53 -24.37 4.61 -21.49
C ILE A 53 -24.47 3.72 -20.26
N SER A 54 -25.69 3.52 -19.73
CA SER A 54 -25.93 2.64 -18.57
C SER A 54 -25.46 1.21 -18.83
N ASN A 55 -25.75 0.65 -20.01
CA ASN A 55 -25.33 -0.70 -20.37
C ASN A 55 -23.80 -0.81 -20.52
N LYS A 56 -23.15 0.18 -21.15
CA LYS A 56 -21.69 0.23 -21.25
C LYS A 56 -21.05 0.31 -19.87
N TRP A 57 -21.55 1.20 -19.01
CA TRP A 57 -21.07 1.37 -17.65
C TRP A 57 -21.22 0.07 -16.83
N LYS A 58 -22.38 -0.60 -16.90
CA LYS A 58 -22.61 -1.87 -16.19
C LYS A 58 -21.63 -2.97 -16.62
N LYS A 59 -21.38 -3.11 -17.93
CA LYS A 59 -20.42 -4.08 -18.44
C LYS A 59 -19.01 -3.82 -17.90
N SER A 60 -18.54 -2.58 -17.98
CA SER A 60 -17.24 -2.17 -17.41
C SER A 60 -17.20 -2.34 -15.88
N SER A 61 -18.30 -2.05 -15.19
CA SER A 61 -18.42 -2.23 -13.74
C SER A 61 -18.26 -3.70 -13.35
N TYR A 62 -18.91 -4.63 -14.05
CA TYR A 62 -18.75 -6.06 -13.78
C TYR A 62 -17.34 -6.56 -14.04
N GLU A 63 -16.69 -6.07 -15.10
CA GLU A 63 -15.29 -6.40 -15.40
C GLU A 63 -14.35 -5.88 -14.30
N ALA A 64 -14.52 -4.64 -13.86
CA ALA A 64 -13.76 -4.06 -12.77
C ALA A 64 -13.96 -4.83 -11.44
N VAL A 65 -15.21 -5.18 -11.10
CA VAL A 65 -15.51 -6.01 -9.93
C VAL A 65 -14.80 -7.36 -10.00
N ASN A 66 -14.82 -8.02 -11.16
CA ASN A 66 -14.16 -9.32 -11.34
C ASN A 66 -12.65 -9.22 -11.11
N ILE A 67 -11.99 -8.22 -11.69
CA ILE A 67 -10.56 -7.96 -11.50
C ILE A 67 -10.26 -7.71 -10.02
N ILE A 68 -10.99 -6.78 -9.38
CA ILE A 68 -10.79 -6.47 -7.95
C ILE A 68 -11.00 -7.72 -7.09
N ALA A 69 -12.10 -8.44 -7.28
CA ALA A 69 -12.45 -9.63 -6.51
C ALA A 69 -11.39 -10.75 -6.63
N SER A 70 -10.74 -10.88 -7.80
CA SER A 70 -9.65 -11.84 -8.00
C SER A 70 -8.36 -11.50 -7.24
N ARG A 71 -8.19 -10.24 -6.81
CA ARG A 71 -6.99 -9.74 -6.11
C ARG A 71 -7.28 -9.28 -4.69
N ILE A 72 -8.32 -9.81 -4.05
CA ILE A 72 -8.58 -9.62 -2.62
C ILE A 72 -8.59 -10.97 -1.88
N TYR A 73 -8.09 -10.99 -0.65
CA TYR A 73 -8.10 -12.17 0.20
C TYR A 73 -9.51 -12.45 0.75
N ASN A 74 -9.76 -13.67 1.20
CA ASN A 74 -11.09 -14.10 1.68
C ASN A 74 -11.65 -13.20 2.78
N GLN A 75 -10.81 -12.75 3.73
CA GLN A 75 -11.25 -11.83 4.77
C GLN A 75 -11.77 -10.50 4.18
N VAL A 76 -11.01 -9.91 3.25
CA VAL A 76 -11.39 -8.66 2.58
C VAL A 76 -12.69 -8.85 1.79
N PHE A 77 -12.84 -10.01 1.13
CA PHE A 77 -14.05 -10.38 0.43
C PHE A 77 -15.26 -10.36 1.37
N LEU A 78 -15.17 -11.01 2.53
CA LEU A 78 -16.25 -11.04 3.51
C LEU A 78 -16.59 -9.66 4.11
N GLU A 79 -15.59 -8.78 4.26
CA GLU A 79 -15.77 -7.42 4.78
C GLU A 79 -16.42 -6.49 3.73
N CYS A 80 -16.00 -6.59 2.46
CA CYS A 80 -16.31 -5.60 1.43
C CYS A 80 -17.37 -6.06 0.41
N VAL A 81 -17.51 -7.35 0.14
CA VAL A 81 -18.40 -7.87 -0.91
C VAL A 81 -19.78 -8.25 -0.35
N ASN A 82 -20.84 -7.72 -0.94
CA ASN A 82 -22.23 -8.02 -0.61
C ASN A 82 -23.12 -7.93 -1.88
N GLN A 83 -24.44 -8.05 -1.71
CA GLN A 83 -25.39 -8.04 -2.84
C GLN A 83 -25.35 -6.77 -3.70
N ASP A 84 -24.93 -5.64 -3.13
CA ASP A 84 -24.84 -4.36 -3.83
C ASP A 84 -23.46 -4.18 -4.48
N THR A 85 -22.38 -4.43 -3.73
CA THR A 85 -21.01 -4.20 -4.19
C THR A 85 -20.56 -5.21 -5.24
N ILE A 86 -21.11 -6.44 -5.24
CA ILE A 86 -20.78 -7.47 -6.25
C ILE A 86 -21.22 -7.11 -7.68
N LYS A 87 -22.10 -6.09 -7.84
CA LYS A 87 -22.60 -5.64 -9.13
C LYS A 87 -22.15 -4.22 -9.49
N ASN A 88 -21.49 -3.54 -8.55
CA ASN A 88 -21.19 -2.12 -8.67
C ASN A 88 -19.75 -1.86 -8.24
N SER A 89 -18.89 -1.65 -9.23
CA SER A 89 -17.47 -1.36 -9.02
C SER A 89 -17.25 -0.11 -8.19
N ASN A 90 -18.08 0.93 -8.36
CA ASN A 90 -17.97 2.15 -7.58
C ASN A 90 -18.27 1.91 -6.10
N LEU A 91 -19.31 1.15 -5.77
CA LEU A 91 -19.62 0.80 -4.39
C LEU A 91 -18.55 -0.10 -3.77
N LEU A 92 -18.07 -1.11 -4.51
CA LEU A 92 -17.00 -1.99 -4.03
C LEU A 92 -15.71 -1.22 -3.77
N TRP A 93 -15.29 -0.39 -4.73
CA TRP A 93 -14.11 0.46 -4.65
C TRP A 93 -14.20 1.40 -3.45
N THR A 94 -15.33 2.09 -3.30
CA THR A 94 -15.57 3.01 -2.18
C THR A 94 -15.46 2.28 -0.85
N LYS A 95 -16.12 1.12 -0.70
CA LYS A 95 -16.12 0.36 0.54
C LYS A 95 -14.73 -0.16 0.92
N ILE A 96 -13.95 -0.64 -0.04
CA ILE A 96 -12.55 -1.06 0.19
C ILE A 96 -11.71 0.14 0.67
N ASN A 97 -11.84 1.29 0.03
CA ASN A 97 -11.11 2.51 0.43
C ASN A 97 -11.54 3.00 1.82
N GLU A 98 -12.82 2.98 2.15
CA GLU A 98 -13.30 3.32 3.49
C GLU A 98 -12.76 2.36 4.55
N GLN A 99 -12.71 1.06 4.25
CA GLN A 99 -12.23 0.04 5.17
C GLN A 99 -10.73 0.17 5.45
N TYR A 100 -9.89 0.47 4.44
CA TYR A 100 -8.42 0.37 4.59
C TYR A 100 -7.65 1.69 4.42
N ALA A 101 -8.24 2.70 3.78
CA ALA A 101 -7.64 4.02 3.56
C ALA A 101 -8.32 5.15 4.35
N SER A 102 -9.42 4.87 5.08
CA SER A 102 -10.08 5.95 5.82
C SER A 102 -9.19 6.53 6.92
N LYS A 103 -9.31 7.84 7.12
CA LYS A 103 -8.59 8.61 8.16
C LYS A 103 -9.19 8.42 9.56
N ARG A 104 -10.06 7.42 9.75
CA ARG A 104 -10.72 7.13 11.02
C ARG A 104 -9.68 6.70 12.05
N ALA A 105 -9.94 7.01 13.32
CA ALA A 105 -9.01 6.70 14.41
C ALA A 105 -8.63 5.21 14.47
N ILE A 106 -9.59 4.31 14.19
CA ILE A 106 -9.35 2.85 14.18
C ILE A 106 -8.33 2.47 13.10
N ASN A 107 -8.47 2.99 11.87
CA ASN A 107 -7.55 2.68 10.78
C ASN A 107 -6.16 3.26 10.99
N ARG A 108 -6.09 4.49 11.50
CA ARG A 108 -4.83 5.10 11.94
C ARG A 108 -4.15 4.25 13.02
N GLY A 109 -4.91 3.84 14.04
CA GLY A 109 -4.42 2.97 15.10
C GLY A 109 -3.88 1.65 14.56
N ARG A 110 -4.59 1.00 13.63
CA ARG A 110 -4.13 -0.24 12.99
C ARG A 110 -2.79 -0.06 12.27
N VAL A 111 -2.67 0.95 11.40
CA VAL A 111 -1.42 1.22 10.66
C VAL A 111 -0.27 1.54 11.63
N TRP A 112 -0.54 2.34 12.65
CA TRP A 112 0.46 2.68 13.68
C TRP A 112 0.92 1.45 14.48
N MET A 113 -0.01 0.59 14.90
CA MET A 113 0.32 -0.62 15.64
C MET A 113 1.08 -1.64 14.78
N ASP A 114 0.71 -1.80 13.51
CA ASP A 114 1.47 -2.62 12.55
C ASP A 114 2.91 -2.11 12.40
N TRP A 115 3.12 -0.79 12.29
CA TRP A 115 4.47 -0.20 12.30
C TRP A 115 5.23 -0.55 13.58
N LEU A 116 4.61 -0.32 14.74
CA LEU A 116 5.26 -0.57 16.03
C LEU A 116 5.66 -2.04 16.19
N ASN A 117 4.83 -2.96 15.71
CA ASN A 117 5.10 -4.40 15.76
C ASN A 117 6.07 -4.90 14.67
N SER A 118 6.34 -4.12 13.62
CA SER A 118 7.32 -4.50 12.62
C SER A 118 8.73 -4.57 13.20
N THR A 119 9.46 -5.64 12.93
CA THR A 119 10.81 -5.85 13.45
C THR A 119 11.76 -6.26 12.32
N TYR A 120 13.05 -6.01 12.55
CA TYR A 120 14.10 -6.53 11.69
C TYR A 120 14.27 -8.04 11.92
N SER A 121 14.26 -8.83 10.84
CA SER A 121 14.31 -10.29 10.85
C SER A 121 15.65 -10.86 10.34
N GLY A 122 16.63 -10.00 10.05
CA GLY A 122 17.93 -10.40 9.49
C GLY A 122 18.10 -10.12 7.99
N ASP A 123 17.05 -9.69 7.28
CA ASP A 123 17.12 -9.22 5.90
C ASP A 123 16.94 -7.70 5.83
N LEU A 124 18.04 -6.99 5.53
CA LEU A 124 18.04 -5.52 5.50
C LEU A 124 17.24 -4.96 4.31
N GLN A 125 17.23 -5.67 3.18
CA GLN A 125 16.52 -5.21 2.00
C GLN A 125 15.01 -5.35 2.18
N GLU A 126 14.56 -6.48 2.75
CA GLU A 126 13.16 -6.69 3.14
C GLU A 126 12.73 -5.63 4.15
N TYR A 127 13.56 -5.36 5.16
CA TYR A 127 13.28 -4.36 6.17
C TYR A 127 13.13 -2.95 5.59
N ILE A 128 14.06 -2.50 4.74
CA ILE A 128 13.98 -1.19 4.08
C ILE A 128 12.71 -1.10 3.22
N ASN A 129 12.36 -2.15 2.48
CA ASN A 129 11.15 -2.18 1.66
C ASN A 129 9.89 -2.08 2.54
N ASN A 130 9.86 -2.79 3.67
CA ASN A 130 8.77 -2.70 4.61
C ASN A 130 8.67 -1.32 5.27
N SER A 131 9.79 -0.70 5.65
CA SER A 131 9.81 0.69 6.16
C SER A 131 9.24 1.66 5.14
N ARG A 132 9.62 1.55 3.85
CA ARG A 132 9.06 2.37 2.77
C ARG A 132 7.55 2.16 2.59
N ARG A 133 7.11 0.90 2.60
CA ARG A 133 5.67 0.58 2.52
C ARG A 133 4.89 1.27 3.63
N VAL A 134 5.37 1.18 4.87
CA VAL A 134 4.61 1.76 5.97
C VAL A 134 4.67 3.29 5.99
N MET A 135 5.75 3.92 5.49
CA MET A 135 5.72 5.38 5.25
C MET A 135 4.56 5.79 4.35
N LEU A 136 4.32 5.04 3.27
CA LEU A 136 3.16 5.26 2.39
C LEU A 136 1.84 5.00 3.12
N ASP A 137 1.76 3.97 3.95
CA ASP A 137 0.55 3.68 4.74
C ASP A 137 0.25 4.77 5.78
N LEU A 138 1.27 5.36 6.42
CA LEU A 138 1.13 6.47 7.37
C LEU A 138 0.60 7.72 6.67
N GLU A 139 1.16 8.07 5.50
CA GLU A 139 0.70 9.19 4.68
C GLU A 139 -0.76 8.99 4.24
N LEU A 140 -1.09 7.80 3.75
CA LEU A 140 -2.43 7.44 3.29
C LEU A 140 -3.50 7.70 4.35
N VAL A 141 -3.24 7.32 5.60
CA VAL A 141 -4.18 7.48 6.72
C VAL A 141 -4.00 8.81 7.48
N ASN A 142 -3.15 9.71 6.96
CA ASN A 142 -2.87 11.03 7.51
C ASN A 142 -2.34 11.00 8.96
N ILE A 143 -1.37 10.13 9.21
CA ILE A 143 -0.53 10.16 10.41
C ILE A 143 0.71 10.99 10.08
N ILE A 144 0.82 12.14 10.73
CA ILE A 144 1.97 13.03 10.58
C ILE A 144 2.97 12.70 11.68
N VAL A 145 4.18 12.29 11.30
CA VAL A 145 5.32 12.05 12.19
C VAL A 145 6.44 12.97 11.73
N LEU A 146 7.18 13.57 12.67
CA LEU A 146 8.39 14.30 12.34
C LEU A 146 9.40 13.36 11.69
N THR A 147 10.07 13.82 10.62
CA THR A 147 11.00 13.01 9.85
C THR A 147 12.11 12.42 10.73
N GLU A 148 12.67 13.20 11.67
CA GLU A 148 13.75 12.70 12.54
C GLU A 148 13.25 11.58 13.45
N ILE A 149 12.05 11.72 14.02
CA ILE A 149 11.43 10.70 14.87
C ILE A 149 11.20 9.40 14.09
N LEU A 150 10.80 9.52 12.83
CA LEU A 150 10.64 8.38 11.95
C LEU A 150 12.00 7.69 11.68
N SER A 151 13.04 8.47 11.36
CA SER A 151 14.41 7.98 11.17
C SER A 151 14.93 7.25 12.39
N PHE A 152 14.81 7.85 13.58
CA PHE A 152 15.21 7.22 14.83
C PHE A 152 14.43 5.95 15.14
N THR A 153 13.14 5.89 14.77
CA THR A 153 12.34 4.68 14.96
C THR A 153 12.78 3.55 14.03
N ILE A 154 13.09 3.87 12.76
CA ILE A 154 13.61 2.90 11.78
C ILE A 154 14.97 2.38 12.24
N LEU A 155 15.86 3.26 12.68
CA LEU A 155 17.18 2.91 13.19
C LEU A 155 17.09 2.09 14.48
N GLY A 156 16.31 2.54 15.47
CA GLY A 156 16.16 1.87 16.76
C GLY A 156 15.64 0.43 16.64
N LYS A 157 14.79 0.14 15.65
CA LYS A 157 14.33 -1.22 15.36
C LYS A 157 15.42 -2.14 14.82
N LEU A 158 16.43 -1.60 14.13
CA LEU A 158 17.63 -2.35 13.73
C LEU A 158 18.56 -2.61 14.92
N SER A 159 18.56 -1.73 15.94
CA SER A 159 19.43 -1.83 17.11
C SER A 159 19.17 -3.05 17.99
N ASN A 160 18.04 -3.74 17.75
CA ASN A 160 17.72 -5.02 18.37
C ASN A 160 18.62 -6.16 17.87
N ASP A 161 19.28 -6.00 16.70
CA ASP A 161 20.34 -6.91 16.27
C ASP A 161 21.69 -6.43 16.82
N PRO A 162 22.35 -7.22 17.70
CA PRO A 162 23.66 -6.87 18.26
C PRO A 162 24.73 -6.56 17.21
N LYS A 163 24.64 -7.15 16.00
CA LYS A 163 25.58 -6.91 14.91
C LYS A 163 25.42 -5.53 14.26
N LEU A 164 24.22 -4.96 14.33
CA LEU A 164 23.90 -3.66 13.73
C LEU A 164 23.99 -2.52 14.74
N HIS A 165 23.89 -2.82 16.03
CA HIS A 165 23.90 -1.85 17.12
C HIS A 165 25.02 -0.80 17.01
N GLN A 166 26.27 -1.26 16.84
CA GLN A 166 27.44 -0.37 16.76
C GLN A 166 27.41 0.54 15.52
N TYR A 167 26.82 0.08 14.41
CA TYR A 167 26.69 0.89 13.20
C TYR A 167 25.58 1.93 13.33
N ILE A 168 24.54 1.63 14.09
CA ILE A 168 23.40 2.52 14.29
C ILE A 168 23.78 3.70 15.16
N GLU A 169 24.59 3.49 16.21
CA GLU A 169 25.11 4.60 17.03
C GLU A 169 25.82 5.64 16.16
N VAL A 170 26.64 5.19 15.21
CA VAL A 170 27.33 6.08 14.26
C VAL A 170 26.33 6.76 13.30
N LEU A 171 25.37 6.01 12.77
CA LEU A 171 24.34 6.56 11.85
C LEU A 171 23.45 7.61 12.52
N THR A 172 23.11 7.45 13.80
CA THR A 172 22.27 8.40 14.55
C THR A 172 22.95 9.74 14.84
N LEU A 173 24.28 9.80 14.70
CA LEU A 173 25.08 11.02 14.90
C LEU A 173 25.29 11.79 13.59
N ASN A 174 24.73 11.33 12.48
CA ASN A 174 24.83 11.96 11.17
C ASN A 174 23.50 12.66 10.82
N ASP A 175 23.49 13.99 10.90
CA ASP A 175 22.28 14.81 10.69
C ASP A 175 21.66 14.60 9.30
N ASP A 176 22.46 14.48 8.24
CA ASP A 176 21.98 14.29 6.87
C ASP A 176 21.16 12.99 6.71
N LEU A 177 21.57 11.92 7.39
CA LEU A 177 20.88 10.63 7.35
C LEU A 177 19.61 10.62 8.21
N VAL A 178 19.61 11.37 9.31
CA VAL A 178 18.45 11.53 10.19
C VAL A 178 17.38 12.39 9.54
N GLU A 179 17.77 13.44 8.82
CA GLU A 179 16.85 14.30 8.09
C GLU A 179 16.27 13.62 6.82
N ASN A 180 16.91 12.56 6.32
CA ASN A 180 16.49 11.88 5.10
C ASN A 180 16.52 10.33 5.19
N PRO A 181 15.54 9.71 5.87
CA PRO A 181 15.51 8.26 6.09
C PRO A 181 15.37 7.42 4.81
N ILE A 182 15.03 8.03 3.67
CA ILE A 182 14.94 7.31 2.39
C ILE A 182 16.34 6.90 1.89
N LEU A 183 17.39 7.59 2.36
CA LEU A 183 18.78 7.32 2.03
C LEU A 183 19.32 6.00 2.63
N PHE A 184 18.60 5.34 3.53
CA PHE A 184 18.94 3.98 3.96
C PHE A 184 18.93 3.03 2.75
N SER A 185 20.14 2.73 2.27
CA SER A 185 20.40 1.90 1.10
C SER A 185 21.05 0.60 1.54
N PRO A 186 20.75 -0.55 0.90
CA PRO A 186 21.49 -1.80 1.13
C PRO A 186 22.99 -1.66 0.82
N ASN A 187 23.34 -0.69 -0.03
CA ASN A 187 24.71 -0.36 -0.42
C ASN A 187 25.33 0.74 0.42
N LEU A 188 24.68 1.18 1.52
CA LEU A 188 25.28 2.12 2.45
C LEU A 188 26.50 1.43 3.08
N LYS A 189 27.66 1.63 2.47
CA LYS A 189 28.91 1.11 3.01
C LYS A 189 29.15 1.86 4.32
N ILE A 190 29.11 1.12 5.42
CA ILE A 190 29.51 1.62 6.74
C ILE A 190 30.90 2.28 6.69
N SER A 191 31.78 1.84 5.77
CA SER A 191 33.11 2.42 5.56
C SER A 191 33.11 3.88 5.08
N THR A 192 31.96 4.43 4.68
CA THR A 192 31.82 5.83 4.24
C THR A 192 31.50 6.78 5.40
N ILE A 193 31.26 6.27 6.61
CA ILE A 193 30.82 7.06 7.78
C ILE A 193 31.97 7.25 8.79
N THR A 194 33.10 6.55 8.61
CA THR A 194 34.28 6.66 9.47
C THR A 194 35.42 7.49 8.86
N GLN A 195 35.11 8.40 7.93
CA GLN A 195 36.07 9.38 7.43
C GLN A 195 35.42 10.76 7.46
N ASP A 196 35.39 11.35 8.65
CA ASP A 196 35.94 12.69 8.95
C ASP A 196 36.10 12.86 10.46
#